data_AF-M6A0M3-F1
#
_entry.id   AF-M6A0M3-F1
#
_cell.length_a   1.000
_cell.length_b   1.000
_cell.length_c   1.000
_cell.angle_alpha   90.00
_cell.angle_beta   90.00
_cell.angle_gamma   90.00
#
_symmetry.space_group_name_H-M   'P 1'
#
loop_
_entity.id
_entity.type
_entity.pdbx_description
1 polymer ?
#
loop_
_entity_poly.entity_id
_entity_poly.type
_entity_poly.pdbx_seq_one_letter_code
_entity_poly.pdbx_strand_id
1 'polypeptide(L)'
;MGQTSTKYNDSIVKGFIVSALVWGVASMLVGVLAAFQMVYPELNFTRYFTFGRIRPLHTNAAIFGFALSVIFATAYHLIQRLCRVRIWNDSLAKIHFVLYNLTIVLAAITLPLGLNQSKEYAELEWPLDLLIVVWFVIFLVNFLATIFTREEKQLYAAIWFYIASFVTIPILFIVNNLSVPVSLFKSYSIFSGVYDANIQWWYGHNAVAFVLTTPFLGLMYYYFPKHIKQPIYSHRLSIIHFWSLIFIYIWAGPHHLLNTPLPEWLQTTGMAFSIMLWMPSWGGMLNGFLTLTQAKEKIKTDAILKMMLVGITFYGMSTFEGPLLSIRSISALGHNTDWIIGHVHSGTLGWVGMMSFAAIYYLVPRMWNANLYSEKLANVHFWFATLGILLYIVSMWVSGITEGSMWRAIDSKGFLQYPTWVQITEVLNPFRFARAVAGAIYLSGVFVMLYNVFKTIQSSGSGFQEVDLRVKEEGESA
;
A
#
# COMPACT_ATOMS: atom_id res chain seq x y z
N MET A 1 -3.08 11.77 -43.30
CA MET A 1 -3.77 12.31 -42.10
C MET A 1 -2.74 12.37 -40.99
N GLY A 2 -2.27 13.57 -40.62
CA GLY A 2 -1.28 13.73 -39.57
C GLY A 2 -1.86 13.30 -38.24
N GLN A 3 -1.25 12.33 -37.56
CA GLN A 3 -1.56 12.05 -36.16
C GLN A 3 -1.26 13.31 -35.36
N THR A 4 -2.28 14.08 -35.01
CA THR A 4 -2.17 15.08 -33.96
C THR A 4 -1.78 14.33 -32.70
N SER A 5 -0.51 14.45 -32.30
CA SER A 5 0.00 13.95 -31.04
C SER A 5 -0.88 14.48 -29.91
N THR A 6 -1.72 13.60 -29.32
CA THR A 6 -2.56 13.96 -28.19
C THR A 6 -1.67 14.36 -27.02
N LYS A 7 -1.64 15.66 -26.71
CA LYS A 7 -0.87 16.18 -25.58
C LYS A 7 -1.54 15.74 -24.27
N TYR A 8 -0.91 14.84 -23.52
CA TYR A 8 -1.39 14.42 -22.20
C TYR A 8 -1.17 15.50 -21.13
N ASN A 9 -1.96 15.44 -20.05
CA ASN A 9 -1.73 16.22 -18.85
C ASN A 9 -0.72 15.48 -17.96
N ASP A 10 0.58 15.66 -18.24
CA ASP A 10 1.63 15.09 -17.39
C ASP A 10 1.90 15.97 -16.14
N SER A 11 1.38 17.21 -16.10
CA SER A 11 1.58 18.10 -14.94
C SER A 11 0.91 17.57 -13.68
N ILE A 12 -0.29 16.99 -13.81
CA ILE A 12 -0.98 16.35 -12.67
C ILE A 12 -0.24 15.11 -12.18
N VAL A 13 0.33 14.33 -13.09
CA VAL A 13 1.14 13.15 -12.76
C VAL A 13 2.37 13.57 -11.96
N LYS A 14 3.09 14.60 -12.41
CA LYS A 14 4.23 15.18 -11.68
C LYS A 14 3.83 15.64 -10.27
N GLY A 15 2.69 16.32 -10.13
CA GLY A 15 2.18 16.78 -8.85
C GLY A 15 2.00 15.63 -7.86
N PHE A 16 1.32 14.55 -8.27
CA PHE A 16 1.12 13.38 -7.42
C PHE A 16 2.41 12.58 -7.16
N ILE A 17 3.38 12.56 -8.08
CA ILE A 17 4.71 12.01 -7.80
C ILE A 17 5.38 12.80 -6.67
N VAL A 18 5.38 14.14 -6.73
CA VAL A 18 5.97 14.97 -5.67
C VAL A 18 5.24 14.75 -4.34
N SER A 19 3.91 14.68 -4.36
CA SER A 19 3.09 14.32 -3.20
C SER A 19 3.51 12.98 -2.60
N ALA A 20 3.72 11.95 -3.43
CA ALA A 20 4.19 10.65 -2.98
C ALA A 20 5.58 10.73 -2.30
N LEU A 21 6.51 11.50 -2.87
CA LEU A 21 7.85 11.67 -2.28
C LEU A 21 7.77 12.35 -0.90
N VAL A 22 6.97 13.42 -0.77
CA VAL A 22 6.80 14.15 0.49
C VAL A 22 6.16 13.27 1.55
N TRP A 23 5.01 12.65 1.23
CA TRP A 23 4.27 11.87 2.21
C TRP A 23 4.93 10.52 2.52
N GLY A 24 5.66 9.93 1.58
CA GLY A 24 6.43 8.70 1.81
C GLY A 24 7.55 8.89 2.83
N VAL A 25 8.24 10.03 2.78
CA VAL A 25 9.26 10.38 3.77
C VAL A 25 8.62 10.64 5.13
N ALA A 26 7.57 11.48 5.16
CA ALA A 26 6.87 11.80 6.38
C ALA A 26 6.31 10.54 7.07
N SER A 27 5.65 9.64 6.32
CA SER A 27 5.05 8.45 6.89
C SER A 27 6.08 7.49 7.48
N MET A 28 7.19 7.26 6.77
CA MET A 28 8.24 6.34 7.23
C MET A 28 9.04 6.93 8.39
N LEU A 29 9.27 8.24 8.42
CA LEU A 29 9.84 8.94 9.59
C LEU A 29 8.99 8.75 10.84
N VAL A 30 7.67 8.99 10.73
CA VAL A 30 6.74 8.80 11.86
C VAL A 30 6.68 7.31 12.26
N GLY A 31 6.74 6.38 11.30
CA GLY A 31 6.79 4.95 11.56
C GLY A 31 8.03 4.51 12.33
N VAL A 32 9.21 5.02 11.94
CA VAL A 32 10.48 4.76 12.66
C VAL A 32 10.44 5.36 14.06
N LEU A 33 9.95 6.60 14.21
CA LEU A 33 9.75 7.21 15.53
C LEU A 33 8.84 6.36 16.41
N ALA A 34 7.67 5.95 15.91
CA ALA A 34 6.73 5.10 16.64
C ALA A 34 7.35 3.74 17.02
N ALA A 35 8.16 3.15 16.13
CA ALA A 35 8.85 1.90 16.41
C ALA A 35 9.86 2.04 17.55
N PHE A 36 10.61 3.15 17.60
CA PHE A 36 11.53 3.44 18.70
C PHE A 36 10.81 3.82 19.99
N GLN A 37 9.66 4.50 19.94
CA GLN A 37 8.85 4.81 21.13
C GLN A 37 8.36 3.56 21.88
N MET A 38 8.20 2.43 21.20
CA MET A 38 7.86 1.15 21.84
C MET A 38 9.03 0.52 22.60
N VAL A 39 10.26 0.91 22.29
CA VAL A 39 11.50 0.38 22.88
C VAL A 39 12.04 1.32 23.94
N TYR A 40 11.98 2.62 23.66
CA TYR A 40 12.45 3.73 24.47
C TYR A 40 11.26 4.65 24.76
N PRO A 41 10.46 4.37 25.81
CA PRO A 41 9.27 5.15 26.14
C PRO A 41 9.55 6.65 26.34
N GLU A 42 10.77 7.04 26.71
CA GLU A 42 11.24 8.42 26.82
C GLU A 42 11.14 9.22 25.50
N LEU A 43 11.04 8.54 24.35
CA LEU A 43 10.82 9.16 23.06
C LEU A 43 9.35 9.57 22.81
N ASN A 44 8.44 9.30 23.75
CA ASN A 44 7.08 9.84 23.73
C ASN A 44 7.10 11.34 24.09
N PHE A 45 7.44 12.17 23.11
CA PHE A 45 7.60 13.61 23.32
C PHE A 45 6.26 14.31 23.49
N THR A 46 6.13 15.12 24.54
CA THR A 46 4.96 15.99 24.77
C THR A 46 3.63 15.22 24.79
N ARG A 47 2.49 15.92 24.79
CA ARG A 47 1.17 15.29 24.65
C ARG A 47 0.78 14.98 23.19
N TYR A 48 1.45 15.57 22.20
CA TYR A 48 1.05 15.47 20.80
C TYR A 48 1.80 14.35 20.04
N PHE A 49 3.03 14.03 20.46
CA PHE A 49 3.88 13.03 19.83
C PHE A 49 4.02 11.77 20.70
N THR A 50 2.93 11.34 21.33
CA THR A 50 2.88 10.02 22.00
C THR A 50 2.52 8.94 20.99
N PHE A 51 2.94 7.69 21.26
CA PHE A 51 2.71 6.54 20.38
C PHE A 51 1.25 6.41 19.95
N GLY A 52 0.32 6.55 20.91
CA GLY A 52 -1.12 6.45 20.64
C GLY A 52 -1.66 7.49 19.65
N ARG A 53 -1.01 8.65 19.53
CA ARG A 53 -1.41 9.70 18.57
C ARG A 53 -0.65 9.63 17.25
N ILE A 54 0.63 9.25 17.29
CA ILE A 54 1.43 9.17 16.07
C ILE A 54 1.25 7.86 15.30
N ARG A 55 0.74 6.79 15.94
CA ARG A 55 0.36 5.53 15.26
C ARG A 55 -0.67 5.78 14.15
N PRO A 56 -1.86 6.36 14.41
CA PRO A 56 -2.81 6.63 13.33
C PRO A 56 -2.28 7.67 12.33
N LEU A 57 -1.41 8.59 12.75
CA LEU A 57 -0.72 9.49 11.81
C LEU A 57 0.18 8.70 10.84
N HIS A 58 1.00 7.77 11.33
CA HIS A 58 1.83 6.90 10.50
C HIS A 58 0.95 6.11 9.51
N THR A 59 -0.12 5.48 10.00
CA THR A 59 -1.07 4.72 9.18
C THR A 59 -1.66 5.58 8.06
N ASN A 60 -2.22 6.74 8.40
CA ASN A 60 -2.85 7.63 7.43
C ASN A 60 -1.82 8.20 6.44
N ALA A 61 -0.65 8.62 6.92
CA ALA A 61 0.40 9.14 6.06
C ALA A 61 0.94 8.05 5.11
N ALA A 62 1.07 6.80 5.54
CA ALA A 62 1.60 5.71 4.72
C ALA A 62 0.59 5.24 3.66
N ILE A 63 -0.68 5.07 4.05
CA ILE A 63 -1.72 4.55 3.16
C ILE A 63 -2.29 5.67 2.30
N PHE A 64 -2.86 6.70 2.92
CA PHE A 64 -3.59 7.75 2.23
C PHE A 64 -2.71 8.92 1.82
N GLY A 65 -1.55 9.10 2.44
CA GLY A 65 -0.56 10.09 1.99
C GLY A 65 0.36 9.53 0.90
N PHE A 66 1.10 8.47 1.19
CA PHE A 66 2.11 7.92 0.28
C PHE A 66 1.51 7.02 -0.80
N ALA A 67 0.94 5.87 -0.41
CA ALA A 67 0.47 4.87 -1.38
C ALA A 67 -0.63 5.44 -2.30
N LEU A 68 -1.57 6.20 -1.75
CA LEU A 68 -2.63 6.82 -2.54
C LEU A 68 -2.12 7.93 -3.49
N SER A 69 -1.06 8.65 -3.13
CA SER A 69 -0.40 9.58 -4.06
C SER A 69 0.21 8.84 -5.25
N VAL A 70 0.84 7.68 -5.01
CA VAL A 70 1.36 6.82 -6.08
C VAL A 70 0.23 6.33 -6.96
N ILE A 71 -0.86 5.83 -6.36
CA ILE A 71 -2.06 5.35 -7.08
C ILE A 71 -2.64 6.45 -7.98
N PHE A 72 -2.74 7.70 -7.49
CA PHE A 72 -3.22 8.79 -8.33
C PHE A 72 -2.23 9.19 -9.42
N ALA A 73 -0.93 9.25 -9.13
CA ALA A 73 0.08 9.50 -10.15
C ALA A 73 -0.01 8.46 -11.28
N THR A 74 -0.08 7.18 -10.92
CA THR A 74 -0.17 6.08 -11.89
C THR A 74 -1.51 6.06 -12.61
N ALA A 75 -2.63 6.27 -11.91
CA ALA A 75 -3.96 6.34 -12.52
C ALA A 75 -4.05 7.45 -13.58
N TYR A 76 -3.65 8.69 -13.24
CA TYR A 76 -3.64 9.80 -14.18
C TYR A 76 -2.67 9.55 -15.35
N HIS A 77 -1.55 8.86 -15.10
CA HIS A 77 -0.58 8.53 -16.15
C HIS A 77 -1.09 7.47 -17.13
N LEU A 78 -1.56 6.33 -16.62
CA LEU A 78 -1.94 5.17 -17.43
C LEU A 78 -3.28 5.37 -18.13
N ILE A 79 -4.25 6.05 -17.51
CA ILE A 79 -5.59 6.17 -18.09
C ILE A 79 -5.55 6.94 -19.40
N GLN A 80 -4.77 8.01 -19.44
CA GLN A 80 -4.59 8.82 -20.63
C GLN A 80 -3.97 8.02 -21.78
N ARG A 81 -2.96 7.20 -21.46
CA ARG A 81 -2.19 6.42 -22.44
C ARG A 81 -2.94 5.17 -22.94
N LEU A 82 -3.68 4.50 -22.06
CA LEU A 82 -4.46 3.31 -22.41
C LEU A 82 -5.76 3.67 -23.12
N CYS A 83 -6.39 4.79 -22.77
CA CYS A 83 -7.58 5.29 -23.48
C CYS A 83 -7.22 6.13 -24.72
N ARG A 84 -5.93 6.45 -24.91
CA ARG A 84 -5.37 7.31 -25.97
C ARG A 84 -5.97 8.71 -26.04
N VAL A 85 -6.42 9.23 -24.90
CA VAL A 85 -7.03 10.55 -24.78
C VAL A 85 -6.43 11.31 -23.61
N ARG A 86 -6.44 12.64 -23.69
CA ARG A 86 -6.11 13.49 -22.53
C ARG A 86 -7.15 13.27 -21.44
N ILE A 87 -6.76 13.51 -20.18
CA ILE A 87 -7.72 13.55 -19.07
C ILE A 87 -8.87 14.50 -19.41
N TRP A 88 -10.09 14.11 -19.08
CA TRP A 88 -11.31 14.80 -19.52
C TRP A 88 -11.35 16.28 -19.11
N ASN A 89 -10.94 16.60 -17.87
CA ASN A 89 -10.90 17.98 -17.39
C ASN A 89 -9.65 18.26 -16.53
N ASP A 90 -8.79 19.17 -17.01
CA ASP A 90 -7.56 19.57 -16.32
C ASP A 90 -7.81 20.34 -15.02
N SER A 91 -8.88 21.13 -14.95
CA SER A 91 -9.24 21.91 -13.75
C SER A 91 -9.72 20.99 -12.64
N LEU A 92 -10.56 19.99 -12.95
CA LEU A 92 -10.97 18.98 -11.97
C LEU A 92 -9.77 18.18 -11.44
N ALA A 93 -8.81 17.85 -12.32
CA ALA A 93 -7.58 17.18 -11.91
C ALA A 93 -6.78 18.03 -10.91
N LYS A 94 -6.64 19.34 -11.16
CA LYS A 94 -5.96 20.27 -10.25
C LYS A 94 -6.71 20.45 -8.92
N ILE A 95 -8.03 20.63 -8.97
CA ILE A 95 -8.87 20.77 -7.77
C ILE A 95 -8.75 19.51 -6.90
N HIS A 96 -8.85 18.33 -7.51
CA HIS A 96 -8.60 17.06 -6.82
C HIS A 96 -7.25 17.05 -6.10
N PHE A 97 -6.16 17.39 -6.80
CA PHE A 97 -4.82 17.42 -6.23
C PHE A 97 -4.68 18.36 -5.02
N VAL A 98 -5.28 19.55 -5.10
CA VAL A 98 -5.23 20.55 -4.02
C VAL A 98 -6.04 20.07 -2.81
N LEU A 99 -7.28 19.65 -3.01
CA LEU A 99 -8.16 19.19 -1.91
C LEU A 99 -7.61 17.93 -1.24
N TYR A 100 -7.05 17.01 -2.03
CA TYR A 100 -6.37 15.83 -1.53
C TYR A 100 -5.20 16.20 -0.61
N ASN A 101 -4.24 17.02 -1.08
CA ASN A 101 -3.10 17.40 -0.25
C ASN A 101 -3.49 18.23 0.98
N LEU A 102 -4.50 19.09 0.85
CA LEU A 102 -5.08 19.80 1.98
C LEU A 102 -5.60 18.81 3.03
N THR A 103 -6.30 17.76 2.61
CA THR A 103 -6.78 16.70 3.52
C THR A 103 -5.63 16.01 4.25
N ILE A 104 -4.55 15.65 3.55
CA ILE A 104 -3.40 14.99 4.18
C ILE A 104 -2.67 15.93 5.16
N VAL A 105 -2.54 17.22 4.84
CA VAL A 105 -2.01 18.23 5.77
C VAL A 105 -2.90 18.35 7.01
N LEU A 106 -4.22 18.40 6.82
CA LEU A 106 -5.16 18.48 7.94
C LEU A 106 -5.10 17.21 8.81
N ALA A 107 -4.99 16.03 8.22
CA ALA A 107 -4.76 14.78 8.95
C ALA A 107 -3.46 14.83 9.79
N ALA A 108 -2.39 15.38 9.23
CA ALA A 108 -1.12 15.56 9.92
C ALA A 108 -1.21 16.52 11.13
N ILE A 109 -2.23 17.39 11.16
CA ILE A 109 -2.48 18.32 12.27
C ILE A 109 -3.47 17.69 13.27
N THR A 110 -4.60 17.18 12.80
CA THR A 110 -5.72 16.76 13.65
C THR A 110 -5.42 15.47 14.44
N LEU A 111 -4.69 14.52 13.85
CA LEU A 111 -4.37 13.25 14.52
C LEU A 111 -3.44 13.45 15.74
N PRO A 112 -2.32 14.21 15.66
CA PRO A 112 -1.54 14.58 16.85
C PRO A 112 -2.28 15.40 17.90
N LEU A 113 -3.33 16.14 17.51
CA LEU A 113 -4.20 16.83 18.45
C LEU A 113 -5.14 15.88 19.21
N GLY A 114 -5.23 14.62 18.78
CA GLY A 114 -6.08 13.58 19.39
C GLY A 114 -7.50 13.56 18.82
N LEU A 115 -7.76 14.27 17.72
CA LEU A 115 -9.07 14.33 17.07
C LEU A 115 -9.22 13.11 16.15
N ASN A 116 -9.89 12.07 16.63
CA ASN A 116 -10.12 10.87 15.84
C ASN A 116 -11.38 10.07 16.25
N GLN A 117 -11.86 9.26 15.30
CA GLN A 117 -13.01 8.36 15.46
C GLN A 117 -12.68 7.02 16.14
N SER A 118 -11.41 6.73 16.44
CA SER A 118 -10.91 5.44 16.95
C SER A 118 -11.17 4.21 16.06
N LYS A 119 -11.55 4.42 14.80
CA LYS A 119 -11.74 3.40 13.77
C LYS A 119 -10.49 3.29 12.90
N GLU A 120 -9.86 2.12 12.86
CA GLU A 120 -8.61 1.94 12.09
C GLU A 120 -8.82 2.22 10.60
N TYR A 121 -7.87 2.95 10.01
CA TYR A 121 -7.92 3.44 8.62
C TYR A 121 -9.05 4.44 8.31
N ALA A 122 -9.90 4.77 9.28
CA ALA A 122 -10.99 5.74 9.20
C ALA A 122 -10.93 6.70 10.40
N GLU A 123 -9.72 7.09 10.79
CA GLU A 123 -9.52 7.83 12.05
C GLU A 123 -9.95 9.29 11.97
N LEU A 124 -9.94 9.92 10.79
CA LEU A 124 -10.24 11.33 10.64
C LEU A 124 -11.68 11.66 11.05
N GLU A 125 -11.90 12.82 11.67
CA GLU A 125 -13.24 13.24 12.10
C GLU A 125 -14.11 13.72 10.91
N TRP A 126 -15.42 13.73 11.11
CA TRP A 126 -16.44 13.88 10.05
C TRP A 126 -16.26 15.05 9.05
N PRO A 127 -15.70 16.24 9.40
CA PRO A 127 -15.50 17.28 8.38
C PRO A 127 -14.46 16.87 7.34
N LEU A 128 -13.43 16.10 7.75
CA LEU A 128 -12.43 15.58 6.84
C LEU A 128 -12.98 14.41 6.03
N ASP A 129 -13.88 13.60 6.58
CA ASP A 129 -14.59 12.56 5.82
C ASP A 129 -15.40 13.15 4.67
N LEU A 130 -16.12 14.26 4.91
CA LEU A 130 -16.86 14.96 3.86
C LEU A 130 -15.92 15.52 2.80
N LEU A 131 -14.78 16.11 3.22
CA LEU A 131 -13.77 16.60 2.30
C LEU A 131 -13.22 15.46 1.42
N ILE A 132 -12.99 14.28 2.01
CA ILE A 132 -12.60 13.05 1.30
C ILE A 132 -13.62 12.69 0.23
N VAL A 133 -14.90 12.60 0.60
CA VAL A 133 -15.97 12.30 -0.36
C VAL A 133 -15.99 13.31 -1.50
N VAL A 134 -15.86 14.61 -1.20
CA VAL A 134 -15.86 15.67 -2.23
C VAL A 134 -14.74 15.49 -3.24
N TRP A 135 -13.48 15.40 -2.79
CA TRP A 135 -12.37 15.31 -3.73
C TRP A 135 -12.34 13.95 -4.44
N PHE A 136 -12.83 12.88 -3.81
CA PHE A 136 -12.91 11.57 -4.42
C PHE A 136 -13.96 11.54 -5.53
N VAL A 137 -15.13 12.16 -5.35
CA VAL A 137 -16.15 12.29 -6.41
C VAL A 137 -15.61 13.10 -7.58
N ILE A 138 -14.92 14.22 -7.32
CA ILE A 138 -14.28 15.02 -8.38
C ILE A 138 -13.29 14.18 -9.19
N PHE A 139 -12.45 13.40 -8.50
CA PHE A 139 -11.52 12.47 -9.13
C PHE A 139 -12.25 11.41 -9.96
N LEU A 140 -13.22 10.72 -9.36
CA LEU A 140 -13.93 9.60 -9.98
C LEU A 140 -14.67 10.04 -11.24
N VAL A 141 -15.36 11.18 -11.21
CA VAL A 141 -16.03 11.75 -12.39
C VAL A 141 -15.03 12.02 -13.50
N ASN A 142 -13.89 12.64 -13.20
CA ASN A 142 -12.87 12.93 -14.19
C ASN A 142 -12.25 11.65 -14.78
N PHE A 143 -11.98 10.66 -13.93
CA PHE A 143 -11.41 9.37 -14.31
C PHE A 143 -12.37 8.58 -15.21
N LEU A 144 -13.64 8.42 -14.81
CA LEU A 144 -14.65 7.71 -15.59
C LEU A 144 -15.01 8.44 -16.88
N ALA A 145 -15.16 9.77 -16.86
CA ALA A 145 -15.41 10.55 -18.07
C ALA A 145 -14.30 10.35 -19.11
N THR A 146 -13.03 10.28 -18.67
CA THR A 146 -11.88 9.98 -19.54
C THR A 146 -11.99 8.60 -20.19
N ILE A 147 -12.50 7.59 -19.46
CA ILE A 147 -12.78 6.25 -20.01
C ILE A 147 -13.93 6.28 -21.01
N PHE A 148 -14.97 7.07 -20.75
CA PHE A 148 -16.12 7.18 -21.65
C PHE A 148 -15.78 7.90 -22.96
N THR A 149 -14.81 8.81 -22.95
CA THR A 149 -14.33 9.51 -24.15
C THR A 149 -13.15 8.81 -24.83
N ARG A 150 -12.84 7.55 -24.47
CA ARG A 150 -11.69 6.82 -25.00
C ARG A 150 -11.78 6.60 -26.51
N GLU A 151 -10.62 6.56 -27.16
CA GLU A 151 -10.50 6.10 -28.55
C GLU A 151 -10.41 4.57 -28.63
N GLU A 152 -9.79 3.94 -27.62
CA GLU A 152 -9.61 2.50 -27.60
C GLU A 152 -10.87 1.73 -27.19
N LYS A 153 -11.36 0.85 -28.06
CA LYS A 153 -12.63 0.15 -27.81
C LYS A 153 -12.54 -0.79 -26.61
N GLN A 154 -11.41 -1.48 -26.46
CA GLN A 154 -11.17 -2.48 -25.42
C GLN A 154 -10.47 -1.84 -24.22
N LEU A 155 -10.94 -2.17 -23.01
CA LEU A 155 -10.29 -1.76 -21.78
C LEU A 155 -9.22 -2.78 -21.41
N TYR A 156 -7.99 -2.33 -21.28
CA TYR A 156 -6.89 -3.15 -20.79
C TYR A 156 -7.10 -3.55 -19.31
N ALA A 157 -6.63 -4.73 -18.91
CA ALA A 157 -6.86 -5.29 -17.57
C ALA A 157 -6.43 -4.34 -16.44
N ALA A 158 -5.35 -3.57 -16.63
CA ALA A 158 -4.94 -2.55 -15.65
C ALA A 158 -6.08 -1.59 -15.28
N ILE A 159 -6.87 -1.13 -16.27
CA ILE A 159 -8.00 -0.23 -16.03
C ILE A 159 -9.07 -0.90 -15.17
N TRP A 160 -9.32 -2.21 -15.35
CA TRP A 160 -10.34 -2.93 -14.57
C TRP A 160 -10.02 -2.89 -13.07
N PHE A 161 -8.75 -3.11 -12.72
CA PHE A 161 -8.27 -3.00 -11.35
C PHE A 161 -8.48 -1.58 -10.77
N TYR A 162 -8.11 -0.54 -11.51
CA TYR A 162 -8.37 0.84 -11.04
C TYR A 162 -9.87 1.15 -10.90
N ILE A 163 -10.71 0.70 -11.83
CA ILE A 163 -12.17 0.87 -11.72
C ILE A 163 -12.69 0.14 -10.47
N ALA A 164 -12.28 -1.11 -10.25
CA ALA A 164 -12.70 -1.88 -9.08
C ALA A 164 -12.32 -1.17 -7.78
N SER A 165 -11.11 -0.61 -7.70
CA SER A 165 -10.69 0.25 -6.58
C SER A 165 -11.60 1.47 -6.41
N PHE A 166 -11.76 2.26 -7.48
CA PHE A 166 -12.38 3.57 -7.37
C PHE A 166 -13.91 3.53 -7.26
N VAL A 167 -14.55 2.43 -7.63
CA VAL A 167 -15.98 2.22 -7.41
C VAL A 167 -16.25 1.65 -6.01
N THR A 168 -15.43 0.72 -5.53
CA THR A 168 -15.68 0.05 -4.25
C THR A 168 -15.33 0.94 -3.06
N ILE A 169 -14.21 1.68 -3.10
CA ILE A 169 -13.75 2.52 -1.97
C ILE A 169 -14.83 3.49 -1.46
N PRO A 170 -15.55 4.27 -2.31
CA PRO A 170 -16.62 5.15 -1.85
C PRO A 170 -17.71 4.42 -1.07
N ILE A 171 -18.10 3.22 -1.51
CA ILE A 171 -19.13 2.42 -0.85
C ILE A 171 -18.64 2.01 0.54
N LEU A 172 -17.41 1.49 0.63
CA LEU A 172 -16.78 1.09 1.89
C LEU A 172 -16.69 2.28 2.85
N PHE A 173 -16.13 3.39 2.37
CA PHE A 173 -15.82 4.59 3.16
C PHE A 173 -17.09 5.25 3.67
N ILE A 174 -18.09 5.47 2.80
CA ILE A 174 -19.34 6.11 3.21
C ILE A 174 -20.05 5.29 4.28
N VAL A 175 -20.17 3.96 4.07
CA VAL A 175 -20.87 3.10 5.03
C VAL A 175 -20.16 3.06 6.38
N ASN A 176 -18.83 2.88 6.41
CA ASN A 176 -18.09 2.79 7.67
C ASN A 176 -18.07 4.09 8.47
N ASN A 177 -18.07 5.23 7.78
CA ASN A 177 -17.93 6.55 8.37
C ASN A 177 -19.28 7.23 8.65
N LEU A 178 -20.39 6.51 8.50
CA LEU A 178 -21.69 6.97 9.00
C LEU A 178 -21.58 7.22 10.51
N SER A 179 -21.69 8.49 10.89
CA SER A 179 -21.53 8.94 12.26
C SER A 179 -22.46 10.12 12.55
N VAL A 180 -22.83 10.28 13.82
CA VAL A 180 -23.60 11.42 14.32
C VAL A 180 -22.61 12.48 14.82
N PRO A 181 -22.53 13.66 14.18
CA PRO A 181 -21.73 14.77 14.68
C PRO A 181 -22.24 15.28 16.02
N VAL A 182 -21.35 15.39 17.00
CA VAL A 182 -21.64 16.01 18.32
C VAL A 182 -21.02 17.40 18.41
N SER A 183 -19.89 17.61 17.73
CA SER A 183 -19.24 18.92 17.59
C SER A 183 -18.48 18.99 16.27
N LEU A 184 -17.87 20.14 15.95
CA LEU A 184 -17.04 20.28 14.75
C LEU A 184 -15.91 19.25 14.68
N PHE A 185 -15.35 18.84 15.82
CA PHE A 185 -14.20 17.93 15.89
C PHE A 185 -14.52 16.61 16.60
N LYS A 186 -15.81 16.23 16.68
CA LYS A 186 -16.22 14.97 17.29
C LYS A 186 -17.51 14.43 16.68
N SER A 187 -17.48 13.17 16.27
CA SER A 187 -18.65 12.35 15.99
C SER A 187 -18.62 11.00 16.73
N TYR A 188 -19.76 10.31 16.74
CA TYR A 188 -19.90 8.92 17.19
C TYR A 188 -20.44 8.07 16.04
N SER A 189 -19.91 6.86 15.86
CA SER A 189 -20.44 5.93 14.85
C SER A 189 -21.93 5.67 15.08
N ILE A 190 -22.70 5.51 13.99
CA ILE A 190 -24.09 5.07 14.09
C ILE A 190 -24.21 3.59 14.50
N PHE A 191 -23.12 2.82 14.40
CA PHE A 191 -23.06 1.42 14.78
C PHE A 191 -22.45 1.26 16.18
N SER A 192 -22.66 0.11 16.81
CA SER A 192 -21.99 -0.23 18.08
C SER A 192 -21.71 -1.73 18.20
N GLY A 193 -20.81 -2.08 19.14
CA GLY A 193 -20.52 -3.46 19.51
C GLY A 193 -20.09 -4.34 18.33
N VAL A 194 -20.65 -5.54 18.24
CA VAL A 194 -20.32 -6.53 17.19
C VAL A 194 -20.68 -6.06 15.78
N TYR A 195 -21.70 -5.21 15.65
CA TYR A 195 -22.08 -4.65 14.35
C TYR A 195 -21.04 -3.65 13.87
N ASP A 196 -20.60 -2.76 14.76
CA ASP A 196 -19.56 -1.78 14.43
C ASP A 196 -18.23 -2.47 14.12
N ALA A 197 -17.85 -3.49 14.90
CA ALA A 197 -16.66 -4.29 14.64
C ALA A 197 -16.72 -4.96 13.25
N ASN A 198 -17.85 -5.56 12.89
CA ASN A 198 -18.03 -6.22 11.59
C ASN A 198 -17.95 -5.24 10.42
N ILE A 199 -18.60 -4.06 10.54
CA ILE A 199 -18.55 -3.02 9.52
C ILE A 199 -17.14 -2.43 9.41
N GLN A 200 -16.50 -2.19 10.56
CA GLN A 200 -15.14 -1.70 10.66
C GLN A 200 -14.15 -2.61 9.93
N TRP A 201 -14.26 -3.93 10.09
CA TRP A 201 -13.34 -4.85 9.44
C TRP A 201 -13.77 -5.29 8.04
N TRP A 202 -15.05 -5.20 7.71
CA TRP A 202 -15.48 -5.16 6.31
C TRP A 202 -14.84 -3.99 5.58
N TYR A 203 -14.84 -2.79 6.16
CA TYR A 203 -14.13 -1.64 5.63
C TYR A 203 -12.61 -1.83 5.65
N GLY A 204 -12.01 -2.10 6.81
CA GLY A 204 -10.57 -2.11 7.00
C GLY A 204 -9.85 -3.16 6.15
N HIS A 205 -10.41 -4.37 6.06
CA HIS A 205 -9.85 -5.39 5.19
C HIS A 205 -9.97 -4.99 3.71
N ASN A 206 -11.13 -4.48 3.31
CA ASN A 206 -11.35 -4.05 1.94
C ASN A 206 -10.64 -2.73 1.59
N ALA A 207 -10.23 -1.92 2.57
CA ALA A 207 -9.33 -0.80 2.36
C ALA A 207 -7.97 -1.34 1.89
N VAL A 208 -7.41 -2.36 2.54
CA VAL A 208 -6.20 -3.03 2.05
C VAL A 208 -6.43 -3.67 0.68
N ALA A 209 -7.58 -4.30 0.46
CA ALA A 209 -7.93 -4.92 -0.82
C ALA A 209 -7.97 -3.92 -1.99
N PHE A 210 -8.72 -2.84 -1.83
CA PHE A 210 -9.07 -1.94 -2.92
C PHE A 210 -8.19 -0.68 -2.95
N VAL A 211 -7.44 -0.37 -1.89
CA VAL A 211 -6.39 0.66 -1.90
C VAL A 211 -5.01 0.05 -2.10
N LEU A 212 -4.66 -1.06 -1.46
CA LEU A 212 -3.27 -1.55 -1.42
C LEU A 212 -2.98 -2.78 -2.29
N THR A 213 -4.01 -3.56 -2.66
CA THR A 213 -3.83 -4.71 -3.55
C THR A 213 -4.24 -4.37 -4.98
N THR A 214 -5.52 -4.06 -5.17
CA THR A 214 -6.15 -3.92 -6.49
C THR A 214 -5.46 -2.88 -7.39
N PRO A 215 -5.22 -1.61 -6.97
CA PRO A 215 -4.64 -0.62 -7.87
C PRO A 215 -3.14 -0.86 -8.07
N PHE A 216 -2.46 -1.52 -7.13
CA PHE A 216 -1.08 -1.98 -7.30
C PHE A 216 -0.96 -3.16 -8.26
N LEU A 217 -1.96 -4.05 -8.32
CA LEU A 217 -2.08 -5.02 -9.42
C LEU A 217 -2.32 -4.29 -10.75
N GLY A 218 -3.17 -3.26 -10.78
CA GLY A 218 -3.34 -2.42 -11.97
C GLY A 218 -2.04 -1.74 -12.43
N LEU A 219 -1.26 -1.22 -11.48
CA LEU A 219 0.09 -0.70 -11.70
C LEU A 219 1.00 -1.80 -12.28
N MET A 220 1.07 -2.97 -11.65
CA MET A 220 1.85 -4.11 -12.14
C MET A 220 1.49 -4.45 -13.59
N TYR A 221 0.20 -4.60 -13.89
CA TYR A 221 -0.29 -4.91 -15.24
C TYR A 221 0.13 -3.89 -16.28
N TYR A 222 0.30 -2.62 -15.91
CA TYR A 222 0.74 -1.60 -16.85
C TYR A 222 2.27 -1.49 -16.93
N TYR A 223 2.93 -1.28 -15.79
CA TYR A 223 4.35 -0.90 -15.77
C TYR A 223 5.29 -2.09 -16.01
N PHE A 224 4.91 -3.33 -15.66
CA PHE A 224 5.74 -4.50 -15.96
C PHE A 224 5.93 -4.66 -17.47
N PRO A 225 4.87 -4.99 -18.26
CA PRO A 225 5.04 -5.25 -19.69
C PRO A 225 5.58 -4.02 -20.43
N LYS A 226 5.31 -2.81 -19.92
CA LYS A 226 5.83 -1.58 -20.51
C LYS A 226 7.33 -1.38 -20.29
N HIS A 227 7.86 -1.75 -19.13
CA HIS A 227 9.31 -1.63 -18.85
C HIS A 227 10.12 -2.67 -19.61
N ILE A 228 9.66 -3.92 -19.65
CA ILE A 228 10.38 -5.01 -20.35
C ILE A 228 10.06 -5.11 -21.85
N LYS A 229 9.06 -4.37 -22.34
CA LYS A 229 8.57 -4.42 -23.73
C LYS A 229 8.16 -5.84 -24.17
N GLN A 230 7.54 -6.59 -23.26
CA GLN A 230 7.02 -7.94 -23.50
C GLN A 230 5.54 -8.00 -23.12
N PRO A 231 4.75 -8.91 -23.74
CA PRO A 231 3.36 -9.10 -23.34
C PRO A 231 3.26 -9.67 -21.93
N ILE A 232 2.14 -9.37 -21.27
CA ILE A 232 1.77 -10.04 -20.02
C ILE A 232 1.61 -11.55 -20.29
N TYR A 233 2.03 -12.38 -19.34
CA TYR A 233 2.08 -13.83 -19.51
C TYR A 233 0.74 -14.46 -19.90
N SER A 234 -0.35 -14.21 -19.15
CA SER A 234 -1.65 -14.85 -19.41
C SER A 234 -2.85 -13.90 -19.29
N HIS A 235 -3.49 -13.64 -20.42
CA HIS A 235 -4.76 -12.90 -20.46
C HIS A 235 -5.91 -13.65 -19.77
N ARG A 236 -5.98 -14.99 -19.94
CA ARG A 236 -7.01 -15.80 -19.27
C ARG A 236 -6.86 -15.75 -17.75
N LEU A 237 -5.63 -15.85 -17.26
CA LEU A 237 -5.35 -15.70 -15.84
C LEU A 237 -5.75 -14.32 -15.35
N SER A 238 -5.48 -13.27 -16.14
CA SER A 238 -5.91 -11.88 -15.88
C SER A 238 -7.41 -11.74 -15.67
N ILE A 239 -8.24 -12.45 -16.45
CA ILE A 239 -9.70 -12.44 -16.28
C ILE A 239 -10.11 -13.21 -15.02
N ILE A 240 -9.64 -14.46 -14.89
CA ILE A 240 -10.06 -15.36 -13.80
C ILE A 240 -9.71 -14.73 -12.47
N HIS A 241 -8.45 -14.34 -12.28
CA HIS A 241 -7.99 -13.82 -11.01
C HIS A 241 -8.62 -12.45 -10.70
N PHE A 242 -8.89 -11.59 -11.68
CA PHE A 242 -9.58 -10.32 -11.45
C PHE A 242 -10.97 -10.53 -10.84
N TRP A 243 -11.83 -11.30 -11.53
CA TRP A 243 -13.23 -11.48 -11.10
C TRP A 243 -13.36 -12.24 -9.78
N SER A 244 -12.55 -13.30 -9.61
CA SER A 244 -12.55 -14.06 -8.37
C SER A 244 -11.96 -13.26 -7.21
N LEU A 245 -10.90 -12.46 -7.43
CA LEU A 245 -10.34 -11.59 -6.40
C LEU A 245 -11.38 -10.58 -5.91
N ILE A 246 -11.95 -9.77 -6.81
CA ILE A 246 -12.86 -8.69 -6.40
C ILE A 246 -14.13 -9.20 -5.72
N PHE A 247 -14.61 -10.38 -6.10
CA PHE A 247 -15.79 -10.99 -5.48
C PHE A 247 -15.47 -11.56 -4.10
N ILE A 248 -14.39 -12.33 -3.98
CA ILE A 248 -14.05 -13.05 -2.74
C ILE A 248 -13.56 -12.08 -1.66
N TYR A 249 -12.79 -11.05 -2.00
CA TYR A 249 -12.17 -10.15 -1.03
C TYR A 249 -13.17 -9.47 -0.08
N ILE A 250 -14.36 -9.12 -0.60
CA ILE A 250 -15.42 -8.44 0.17
C ILE A 250 -15.82 -9.21 1.43
N TRP A 251 -15.74 -10.54 1.39
CA TRP A 251 -16.18 -11.44 2.45
C TRP A 251 -15.15 -11.69 3.54
N ALA A 252 -13.88 -11.32 3.32
CA ALA A 252 -12.79 -11.69 4.20
C ALA A 252 -12.69 -10.83 5.49
N GLY A 253 -13.50 -9.77 5.62
CA GLY A 253 -13.52 -8.90 6.81
C GLY A 253 -13.56 -9.62 8.18
N PRO A 254 -14.45 -10.62 8.40
CA PRO A 254 -14.57 -11.31 9.68
C PRO A 254 -13.32 -12.08 10.14
N HIS A 255 -12.31 -12.30 9.29
CA HIS A 255 -11.05 -12.93 9.72
C HIS A 255 -10.24 -12.08 10.72
N HIS A 256 -10.59 -10.79 10.86
CA HIS A 256 -10.04 -9.90 11.88
C HIS A 256 -10.73 -10.08 13.23
N LEU A 257 -11.81 -10.84 13.28
CA LEU A 257 -12.72 -10.97 14.42
C LEU A 257 -12.87 -12.42 14.87
N LEU A 258 -11.87 -13.24 14.59
CA LEU A 258 -11.82 -14.64 15.00
C LEU A 258 -11.65 -14.75 16.51
N ASN A 259 -12.41 -15.65 17.14
CA ASN A 259 -12.43 -15.84 18.60
C ASN A 259 -12.87 -14.58 19.38
N THR A 260 -13.66 -13.71 18.76
CA THR A 260 -14.28 -12.54 19.39
C THR A 260 -15.79 -12.78 19.63
N PRO A 261 -16.53 -11.83 20.24
CA PRO A 261 -17.99 -11.92 20.37
C PRO A 261 -18.78 -11.89 19.05
N LEU A 262 -18.13 -11.72 17.88
CA LEU A 262 -18.80 -11.80 16.59
C LEU A 262 -19.48 -13.18 16.41
N PRO A 263 -20.70 -13.29 15.86
CA PRO A 263 -21.35 -14.57 15.63
C PRO A 263 -20.48 -15.58 14.87
N GLU A 264 -20.50 -16.82 15.33
CA GLU A 264 -19.60 -17.87 14.83
C GLU A 264 -19.73 -18.10 13.31
N TRP A 265 -20.95 -18.02 12.79
CA TRP A 265 -21.19 -18.20 11.35
C TRP A 265 -20.49 -17.14 10.51
N LEU A 266 -20.45 -15.87 10.96
CA LEU A 266 -19.72 -14.80 10.27
C LEU A 266 -18.22 -15.05 10.29
N GLN A 267 -17.69 -15.47 11.44
CA GLN A 267 -16.28 -15.83 11.57
C GLN A 267 -15.91 -16.97 10.61
N THR A 268 -16.73 -18.02 10.53
CA THR A 268 -16.52 -19.15 9.62
C THR A 268 -16.62 -18.74 8.15
N THR A 269 -17.58 -17.87 7.80
CA THR A 269 -17.67 -17.31 6.45
C THR A 269 -16.41 -16.52 6.10
N GLY A 270 -15.96 -15.62 6.96
CA GLY A 270 -14.72 -14.86 6.74
C GLY A 270 -13.51 -15.77 6.54
N MET A 271 -13.33 -16.76 7.42
CA MET A 271 -12.26 -17.75 7.30
C MET A 271 -12.32 -18.53 5.97
N ALA A 272 -13.50 -19.03 5.58
CA ALA A 272 -13.65 -19.79 4.34
C ALA A 272 -13.30 -18.96 3.10
N PHE A 273 -13.82 -17.73 3.02
CA PHE A 273 -13.51 -16.83 1.91
C PHE A 273 -12.05 -16.37 1.93
N SER A 274 -11.43 -16.14 3.09
CA SER A 274 -10.00 -15.82 3.19
C SER A 274 -9.12 -16.98 2.70
N ILE A 275 -9.46 -18.23 2.98
CA ILE A 275 -8.75 -19.40 2.43
C ILE A 275 -8.91 -19.46 0.91
N MET A 276 -10.12 -19.25 0.40
CA MET A 276 -10.38 -19.22 -1.04
C MET A 276 -9.66 -18.06 -1.74
N LEU A 277 -9.47 -16.93 -1.05
CA LEU A 277 -8.81 -15.71 -1.55
C LEU A 277 -7.34 -15.94 -1.90
N TRP A 278 -6.72 -16.99 -1.37
CA TRP A 278 -5.34 -17.36 -1.68
C TRP A 278 -5.11 -17.52 -3.19
N MET A 279 -5.95 -18.33 -3.84
CA MET A 279 -5.79 -18.66 -5.27
C MET A 279 -5.90 -17.46 -6.22
N PRO A 280 -6.92 -16.60 -6.15
CA PRO A 280 -6.98 -15.42 -7.01
C PRO A 280 -5.89 -14.40 -6.71
N SER A 281 -5.47 -14.29 -5.45
CA SER A 281 -4.34 -13.43 -5.09
C SER A 281 -3.05 -13.92 -5.76
N TRP A 282 -2.75 -15.21 -5.66
CA TRP A 282 -1.61 -15.83 -6.35
C TRP A 282 -1.74 -15.83 -7.87
N GLY A 283 -2.95 -15.79 -8.42
CA GLY A 283 -3.15 -15.54 -9.85
C GLY A 283 -2.48 -14.23 -10.31
N GLY A 284 -2.54 -13.18 -9.50
CA GLY A 284 -1.83 -11.92 -9.77
C GLY A 284 -0.31 -12.07 -9.66
N MET A 285 0.15 -12.74 -8.60
CA MET A 285 1.57 -13.00 -8.36
C MET A 285 2.18 -13.80 -9.50
N LEU A 286 1.57 -14.93 -9.87
CA LEU A 286 2.04 -15.81 -10.94
C LEU A 286 2.05 -15.09 -12.29
N ASN A 287 1.02 -14.30 -12.60
CA ASN A 287 0.97 -13.58 -13.87
C ASN A 287 2.12 -12.56 -13.99
N GLY A 288 2.39 -11.79 -12.94
CA GLY A 288 3.52 -10.87 -12.97
C GLY A 288 4.88 -11.56 -12.87
N PHE A 289 5.02 -12.64 -12.09
CA PHE A 289 6.27 -13.38 -11.94
C PHE A 289 6.66 -14.06 -13.27
N LEU A 290 5.73 -14.75 -13.91
CA LEU A 290 5.94 -15.37 -15.22
C LEU A 290 6.09 -14.33 -16.35
N THR A 291 5.65 -13.10 -16.13
CA THR A 291 5.99 -11.97 -17.02
C THR A 291 7.45 -11.54 -16.83
N LEU A 292 7.93 -11.44 -15.59
CA LEU A 292 9.33 -11.09 -15.29
C LEU A 292 10.34 -12.12 -15.77
N THR A 293 10.01 -13.41 -15.78
CA THR A 293 10.92 -14.47 -16.27
C THR A 293 11.30 -14.29 -17.75
N GLN A 294 10.48 -13.58 -18.53
CA GLN A 294 10.78 -13.22 -19.92
C GLN A 294 11.96 -12.24 -20.04
N ALA A 295 12.34 -11.55 -18.96
CA ALA A 295 13.46 -10.61 -18.89
C ALA A 295 14.49 -10.99 -17.80
N LYS A 296 14.62 -12.29 -17.48
CA LYS A 296 15.41 -12.80 -16.34
C LYS A 296 16.85 -12.29 -16.26
N GLU A 297 17.51 -12.08 -17.40
CA GLU A 297 18.91 -11.62 -17.40
C GLU A 297 19.02 -10.17 -16.93
N LYS A 298 18.06 -9.32 -17.30
CA LYS A 298 18.06 -7.89 -16.92
C LYS A 298 17.64 -7.66 -15.48
N ILE A 299 17.01 -8.63 -14.81
CA ILE A 299 16.76 -8.56 -13.36
C ILE A 299 18.06 -8.40 -12.57
N LYS A 300 19.20 -8.89 -13.08
CA LYS A 300 20.49 -8.77 -12.39
C LYS A 300 21.04 -7.34 -12.36
N THR A 301 20.65 -6.50 -13.32
CA THR A 301 21.26 -5.18 -13.54
C THR A 301 20.26 -4.03 -13.35
N ASP A 302 19.00 -4.20 -13.76
CA ASP A 302 17.95 -3.18 -13.70
C ASP A 302 17.26 -3.15 -12.32
N ALA A 303 17.41 -2.04 -11.60
CA ALA A 303 16.89 -1.83 -10.26
C ALA A 303 15.36 -1.82 -10.21
N ILE A 304 14.70 -1.32 -11.27
CA ILE A 304 13.23 -1.31 -11.36
C ILE A 304 12.74 -2.77 -11.39
N LEU A 305 13.32 -3.63 -12.22
CA LEU A 305 12.98 -5.06 -12.28
C LEU A 305 13.27 -5.78 -10.97
N LYS A 306 14.36 -5.46 -10.28
CA LYS A 306 14.64 -6.01 -8.94
C LYS A 306 13.56 -5.62 -7.92
N MET A 307 13.17 -4.34 -7.91
CA MET A 307 12.09 -3.85 -7.04
C MET A 307 10.76 -4.51 -7.37
N MET A 308 10.43 -4.64 -8.65
CA MET A 308 9.24 -5.34 -9.14
C MET A 308 9.23 -6.82 -8.72
N LEU A 309 10.37 -7.52 -8.82
CA LEU A 309 10.51 -8.91 -8.40
C LEU A 309 10.30 -9.07 -6.89
N VAL A 310 10.98 -8.27 -6.07
CA VAL A 310 10.81 -8.34 -4.61
C VAL A 310 9.38 -7.94 -4.22
N GLY A 311 8.82 -6.90 -4.86
CA GLY A 311 7.43 -6.50 -4.75
C GLY A 311 6.48 -7.67 -4.91
N ILE A 312 6.54 -8.35 -6.05
CA ILE A 312 5.62 -9.44 -6.35
C ILE A 312 5.84 -10.67 -5.45
N THR A 313 7.07 -10.88 -5.00
CA THR A 313 7.39 -11.97 -4.08
C THR A 313 6.75 -11.70 -2.72
N PHE A 314 6.85 -10.49 -2.19
CA PHE A 314 6.18 -10.10 -0.94
C PHE A 314 4.66 -10.05 -1.08
N TYR A 315 4.13 -9.72 -2.25
CA TYR A 315 2.71 -9.89 -2.53
C TYR A 315 2.28 -11.35 -2.42
N GLY A 316 3.01 -12.27 -3.05
CA GLY A 316 2.76 -13.71 -2.93
C GLY A 316 2.88 -14.23 -1.50
N MET A 317 3.91 -13.80 -0.77
CA MET A 317 4.12 -14.19 0.63
C MET A 317 3.02 -13.66 1.55
N SER A 318 2.70 -12.36 1.49
CA SER A 318 1.66 -11.75 2.34
C SER A 318 0.26 -12.28 2.00
N THR A 319 -0.03 -12.54 0.72
CA THR A 319 -1.32 -13.13 0.31
C THR A 319 -1.40 -14.65 0.48
N PHE A 320 -0.33 -15.29 0.96
CA PHE A 320 -0.36 -16.63 1.54
C PHE A 320 -0.50 -16.57 3.07
N GLU A 321 0.27 -15.70 3.70
CA GLU A 321 0.26 -15.48 5.15
C GLU A 321 -1.11 -14.99 5.65
N GLY A 322 -1.79 -14.10 4.93
CA GLY A 322 -3.13 -13.63 5.28
C GLY A 322 -4.16 -14.77 5.41
N PRO A 323 -4.35 -15.60 4.37
CA PRO A 323 -5.16 -16.82 4.45
C PRO A 323 -4.74 -17.76 5.58
N LEU A 324 -3.44 -17.94 5.84
CA LEU A 324 -2.95 -18.74 6.95
C LEU A 324 -3.40 -18.17 8.32
N LEU A 325 -3.24 -16.86 8.52
CA LEU A 325 -3.66 -16.13 9.73
C LEU A 325 -5.19 -16.06 9.89
N SER A 326 -5.95 -16.28 8.82
CA SER A 326 -7.42 -16.35 8.84
C SER A 326 -7.97 -17.67 9.38
N ILE A 327 -7.11 -18.68 9.60
CA ILE A 327 -7.50 -19.95 10.19
C ILE A 327 -7.59 -19.77 11.71
N ARG A 328 -8.74 -20.09 12.32
CA ARG A 328 -8.99 -19.84 13.76
C ARG A 328 -7.89 -20.34 14.70
N SER A 329 -7.34 -21.53 14.45
CA SER A 329 -6.28 -22.11 15.29
C SER A 329 -4.95 -21.35 15.18
N ILE A 330 -4.64 -20.81 14.00
CA ILE A 330 -3.45 -19.97 13.79
C ILE A 330 -3.71 -18.57 14.34
N SER A 331 -4.89 -18.01 14.08
CA SER A 331 -5.31 -16.72 14.62
C SER A 331 -5.31 -16.72 16.15
N ALA A 332 -5.67 -17.82 16.81
CA ALA A 332 -5.58 -17.95 18.27
C ALA A 332 -4.15 -17.79 18.82
N LEU A 333 -3.12 -17.94 17.98
CA LEU A 333 -1.72 -17.64 18.31
C LEU A 333 -1.30 -16.25 17.82
N GLY A 334 -1.67 -15.87 16.59
CA GLY A 334 -1.19 -14.64 15.95
C GLY A 334 -1.99 -13.38 16.26
N HIS A 335 -3.26 -13.50 16.65
CA HIS A 335 -4.13 -12.34 16.88
C HIS A 335 -3.64 -11.50 18.06
N ASN A 336 -3.68 -10.17 17.92
CA ASN A 336 -3.12 -9.17 18.83
C ASN A 336 -1.60 -9.20 19.03
N THR A 337 -0.84 -10.09 18.38
CA THR A 337 0.62 -10.13 18.52
C THR A 337 1.33 -9.31 17.45
N ASP A 338 2.63 -9.11 17.63
CA ASP A 338 3.53 -8.51 16.64
C ASP A 338 3.53 -9.27 15.27
N TRP A 339 2.99 -10.50 15.18
CA TRP A 339 2.86 -11.21 13.90
C TRP A 339 1.94 -10.45 12.94
N ILE A 340 0.82 -9.90 13.44
CA ILE A 340 -0.08 -9.08 12.59
C ILE A 340 0.66 -7.85 12.04
N ILE A 341 1.55 -7.25 12.82
CA ILE A 341 2.36 -6.11 12.36
C ILE A 341 3.38 -6.55 11.31
N GLY A 342 3.98 -7.73 11.46
CA GLY A 342 4.82 -8.37 10.45
C GLY A 342 4.10 -8.60 9.14
N HIS A 343 2.88 -9.15 9.20
CA HIS A 343 2.01 -9.35 8.04
C HIS A 343 1.64 -8.03 7.35
N VAL A 344 1.27 -7.01 8.12
CA VAL A 344 0.97 -5.68 7.56
C VAL A 344 2.18 -5.11 6.84
N HIS A 345 3.38 -5.17 7.43
CA HIS A 345 4.58 -4.59 6.81
C HIS A 345 5.13 -5.43 5.66
N SER A 346 4.92 -6.75 5.63
CA SER A 346 5.21 -7.58 4.47
C SER A 346 4.41 -7.13 3.25
N GLY A 347 3.13 -6.81 3.44
CA GLY A 347 2.29 -6.19 2.41
C GLY A 347 2.63 -4.73 2.10
N THR A 348 2.82 -3.88 3.10
CA THR A 348 2.95 -2.42 2.88
C THR A 348 4.34 -1.99 2.44
N LEU A 349 5.41 -2.53 3.02
CA LEU A 349 6.78 -2.21 2.61
C LEU A 349 7.27 -3.14 1.51
N GLY A 350 6.99 -4.44 1.66
CA GLY A 350 7.45 -5.48 0.75
C GLY A 350 6.75 -5.42 -0.61
N TRP A 351 5.42 -5.32 -0.64
CA TRP A 351 4.65 -5.22 -1.88
C TRP A 351 4.42 -3.76 -2.29
N VAL A 352 3.65 -2.99 -1.52
CA VAL A 352 3.23 -1.63 -1.89
C VAL A 352 4.43 -0.69 -2.03
N GLY A 353 5.36 -0.70 -1.09
CA GLY A 353 6.55 0.14 -1.11
C GLY A 353 7.45 -0.16 -2.32
N MET A 354 7.81 -1.43 -2.53
CA MET A 354 8.66 -1.83 -3.65
C MET A 354 8.03 -1.52 -5.02
N MET A 355 6.73 -1.78 -5.18
CA MET A 355 6.02 -1.44 -6.42
C MET A 355 5.91 0.07 -6.64
N SER A 356 5.72 0.83 -5.55
CA SER A 356 5.72 2.29 -5.59
C SER A 356 7.07 2.84 -6.05
N PHE A 357 8.16 2.32 -5.49
CA PHE A 357 9.51 2.72 -5.88
C PHE A 357 9.80 2.40 -7.34
N ALA A 358 9.44 1.19 -7.80
CA ALA A 358 9.56 0.81 -9.20
C ALA A 358 8.78 1.76 -10.12
N ALA A 359 7.53 2.11 -9.77
CA ALA A 359 6.73 3.05 -10.53
C ALA A 359 7.33 4.47 -10.55
N ILE A 360 7.86 4.96 -9.42
CA ILE A 360 8.52 6.26 -9.32
C ILE A 360 9.77 6.30 -10.19
N TYR A 361 10.66 5.31 -10.10
CA TYR A 361 11.86 5.22 -10.95
C TYR A 361 11.52 5.08 -12.44
N TYR A 362 10.41 4.42 -12.77
CA TYR A 362 9.93 4.36 -14.14
C TYR A 362 9.41 5.72 -14.62
N LEU A 363 8.59 6.39 -13.80
CA LEU A 363 7.85 7.59 -14.17
C LEU A 363 8.72 8.85 -14.19
N VAL A 364 9.56 9.07 -13.18
CA VAL A 364 10.31 10.33 -13.01
C VAL A 364 11.14 10.68 -14.26
N PRO A 365 11.99 9.79 -14.82
CA PRO A 365 12.74 10.07 -16.04
C PRO A 365 11.84 10.49 -17.21
N ARG A 366 10.72 9.78 -17.39
CA ARG A 366 9.77 9.99 -18.48
C ARG A 366 8.98 11.28 -18.34
N MET A 367 8.52 11.61 -17.13
CA MET A 367 7.74 12.81 -16.88
C MET A 367 8.60 14.07 -16.99
N TRP A 368 9.85 14.03 -16.51
CA TRP A 368 10.77 15.18 -16.55
C TRP A 368 11.64 15.24 -17.81
N ASN A 369 11.46 14.32 -18.76
CA ASN A 369 12.25 14.24 -20.00
C ASN A 369 13.76 14.29 -19.71
N ALA A 370 14.21 13.39 -18.83
CA ALA A 370 15.59 13.28 -18.39
C ALA A 370 15.95 11.82 -18.16
N ASN A 371 17.21 11.45 -18.31
CA ASN A 371 17.68 10.12 -17.91
C ASN A 371 17.79 10.03 -16.39
N LEU A 372 17.58 8.83 -15.84
CA LEU A 372 17.80 8.59 -14.41
C LEU A 372 19.25 8.94 -14.05
N TYR A 373 19.42 9.72 -12.98
CA TYR A 373 20.73 10.22 -12.58
C TYR A 373 21.75 9.10 -12.29
N SER A 374 21.32 8.03 -11.60
CA SER A 374 22.21 6.90 -11.34
C SER A 374 21.46 5.59 -11.12
N GLU A 375 21.72 4.60 -11.99
CA GLU A 375 21.24 3.23 -11.82
C GLU A 375 21.88 2.54 -10.61
N LYS A 376 23.14 2.90 -10.28
CA LYS A 376 23.85 2.40 -9.09
C LYS A 376 23.13 2.83 -7.81
N LEU A 377 22.69 4.08 -7.71
CA LEU A 377 21.94 4.56 -6.54
C LEU A 377 20.55 3.89 -6.44
N ALA A 378 19.90 3.61 -7.56
CA ALA A 378 18.65 2.84 -7.56
C ALA A 378 18.88 1.41 -7.03
N ASN A 379 19.99 0.78 -7.41
CA ASN A 379 20.41 -0.52 -6.86
C ASN A 379 20.78 -0.46 -5.37
N VAL A 380 21.41 0.62 -4.89
CA VAL A 380 21.66 0.81 -3.45
C VAL A 380 20.34 0.93 -2.70
N HIS A 381 19.41 1.75 -3.18
CA HIS A 381 18.07 1.86 -2.59
C HIS A 381 17.37 0.49 -2.56
N PHE A 382 17.42 -0.28 -3.64
CA PHE A 382 16.88 -1.64 -3.68
C PHE A 382 17.40 -2.51 -2.52
N TRP A 383 18.70 -2.51 -2.26
CA TRP A 383 19.28 -3.31 -1.18
C TRP A 383 18.89 -2.83 0.21
N PHE A 384 18.88 -1.51 0.44
CA PHE A 384 18.42 -0.95 1.71
C PHE A 384 16.95 -1.30 1.98
N ALA A 385 16.09 -1.15 0.99
CA ALA A 385 14.68 -1.50 1.10
C ALA A 385 14.51 -3.01 1.35
N THR A 386 15.21 -3.87 0.60
CA THR A 386 15.11 -5.33 0.71
C THR A 386 15.63 -5.86 2.05
N LEU A 387 16.82 -5.43 2.48
CA LEU A 387 17.38 -5.84 3.77
C LEU A 387 16.57 -5.29 4.94
N GLY A 388 16.09 -4.05 4.83
CA GLY A 388 15.19 -3.45 5.81
C GLY A 388 13.92 -4.27 5.99
N ILE A 389 13.22 -4.63 4.91
CA ILE A 389 11.98 -5.39 5.04
C ILE A 389 12.20 -6.84 5.51
N LEU A 390 13.27 -7.50 5.07
CA LEU A 390 13.59 -8.86 5.53
C LEU A 390 13.86 -8.88 7.04
N LEU A 391 14.67 -7.95 7.55
CA LEU A 391 14.94 -7.84 8.98
C LEU A 391 13.66 -7.51 9.78
N TYR A 392 12.81 -6.62 9.24
CA TYR A 392 11.54 -6.25 9.88
C TYR A 392 10.65 -7.48 10.08
N ILE A 393 10.43 -8.26 9.02
CA ILE A 393 9.51 -9.41 9.04
C ILE A 393 10.04 -10.52 9.92
N VAL A 394 11.32 -10.88 9.80
CA VAL A 394 11.93 -11.92 10.64
C VAL A 394 11.78 -11.55 12.11
N SER A 395 12.06 -10.28 12.46
CA SER A 395 11.87 -9.82 13.83
C SER A 395 10.42 -9.93 14.30
N MET A 396 9.45 -9.51 13.49
CA MET A 396 8.03 -9.55 13.87
C MET A 396 7.44 -10.95 13.91
N TRP A 397 7.90 -11.88 13.08
CA TRP A 397 7.52 -13.29 13.19
C TRP A 397 8.00 -13.89 14.50
N VAL A 398 9.29 -13.69 14.83
CA VAL A 398 9.84 -14.19 16.09
C VAL A 398 9.13 -13.54 17.27
N SER A 399 8.97 -12.21 17.28
CA SER A 399 8.24 -11.48 18.32
C SER A 399 6.83 -12.01 18.48
N GLY A 400 6.05 -12.11 17.39
CA GLY A 400 4.65 -12.49 17.45
C GLY A 400 4.40 -13.94 17.84
N ILE A 401 5.24 -14.88 17.37
CA ILE A 401 5.16 -16.29 17.79
C ILE A 401 5.55 -16.43 19.26
N THR A 402 6.61 -15.75 19.71
CA THR A 402 7.03 -15.74 21.11
C THR A 402 5.92 -15.16 22.00
N GLU A 403 5.38 -14.01 21.63
CA GLU A 403 4.32 -13.31 22.35
C GLU A 403 3.07 -14.19 22.50
N GLY A 404 2.55 -14.72 21.40
CA GLY A 404 1.37 -15.60 21.42
C GLY A 404 1.61 -16.90 22.18
N SER A 405 2.81 -17.47 22.09
CA SER A 405 3.17 -18.69 22.82
C SER A 405 3.25 -18.44 24.33
N MET A 406 3.82 -17.31 24.75
CA MET A 406 3.92 -16.93 26.16
C MET A 406 2.54 -16.63 26.77
N TRP A 407 1.65 -15.93 26.05
CA TRP A 407 0.29 -15.61 26.57
C TRP A 407 -0.53 -16.84 26.92
N ARG A 408 -0.38 -17.92 26.15
CA ARG A 408 -1.16 -19.15 26.33
C ARG A 408 -0.39 -20.25 27.07
N ALA A 409 0.83 -19.99 27.52
CA ALA A 409 1.65 -20.98 28.20
C ALA A 409 1.08 -21.28 29.58
N ILE A 410 0.84 -22.56 29.85
CA ILE A 410 0.28 -23.06 31.09
C ILE A 410 1.27 -24.09 31.67
N ASP A 411 1.52 -24.02 32.97
CA ASP A 411 2.39 -24.95 33.68
C ASP A 411 1.70 -26.31 33.94
N SER A 412 2.44 -27.27 34.52
CA SER A 412 1.90 -28.60 34.83
C SER A 412 0.74 -28.60 35.84
N LYS A 413 0.48 -27.48 36.52
CA LYS A 413 -0.57 -27.30 37.51
C LYS A 413 -1.78 -26.53 36.96
N GLY A 414 -1.74 -26.08 35.70
CA GLY A 414 -2.83 -25.33 35.10
C GLY A 414 -2.75 -23.81 35.28
N PHE A 415 -1.66 -23.27 35.85
CA PHE A 415 -1.47 -21.82 36.00
C PHE A 415 -0.75 -21.22 34.79
N LEU A 416 -0.95 -19.92 34.54
CA LEU A 416 -0.18 -19.19 33.52
C LEU A 416 1.31 -19.24 33.86
N GLN A 417 2.12 -19.75 32.93
CA GLN A 417 3.57 -19.83 33.10
C GLN A 417 4.23 -18.44 33.14
N TYR A 418 3.64 -17.46 32.44
CA TYR A 418 4.08 -16.06 32.41
C TYR A 418 2.95 -15.16 32.94
N PRO A 419 2.76 -15.07 34.27
CA PRO A 419 1.58 -14.43 34.87
C PRO A 419 1.59 -12.91 34.75
N THR A 420 2.76 -12.30 34.51
CA THR A 420 2.90 -10.84 34.42
C THR A 420 3.21 -10.41 33.01
N TRP A 421 2.45 -9.43 32.50
CA TRP A 421 2.66 -8.83 31.19
C TRP A 421 4.07 -8.27 31.00
N VAL A 422 4.66 -7.67 32.04
CA VAL A 422 5.99 -7.03 31.99
C VAL A 422 7.06 -8.01 31.53
N GLN A 423 7.07 -9.23 32.09
CA GLN A 423 8.00 -10.29 31.72
C GLN A 423 7.96 -10.59 30.22
N ILE A 424 6.76 -10.61 29.63
CA ILE A 424 6.58 -10.85 28.20
C ILE A 424 7.14 -9.67 27.41
N THR A 425 6.79 -8.44 27.79
CA THR A 425 7.30 -7.26 27.09
C THR A 425 8.82 -7.09 27.13
N GLU A 426 9.46 -7.51 28.22
CA GLU A 426 10.93 -7.52 28.34
C GLU A 426 11.57 -8.52 27.37
N VAL A 427 11.00 -9.72 27.25
CA VAL A 427 11.44 -10.74 26.28
C VAL A 427 11.29 -10.25 24.84
N LEU A 428 10.25 -9.48 24.54
CA LEU A 428 9.99 -8.97 23.18
C LEU A 428 10.86 -7.75 22.80
N ASN A 429 11.49 -7.10 23.78
CA ASN A 429 12.21 -5.85 23.57
C ASN A 429 13.30 -5.92 22.48
N PRO A 430 14.17 -6.95 22.44
CA PRO A 430 15.20 -7.06 21.40
C PRO A 430 14.61 -7.15 19.97
N PHE A 431 13.48 -7.82 19.81
CA PHE A 431 12.80 -7.92 18.51
C PHE A 431 12.18 -6.58 18.11
N ARG A 432 11.52 -5.89 19.05
CA ARG A 432 10.97 -4.55 18.80
C ARG A 432 12.06 -3.52 18.46
N PHE A 433 13.25 -3.65 19.05
CA PHE A 433 14.43 -2.86 18.67
C PHE A 433 14.92 -3.21 17.25
N ALA A 434 15.07 -4.50 16.92
CA ALA A 434 15.46 -4.92 15.58
C ALA A 434 14.50 -4.40 14.51
N ARG A 435 13.19 -4.36 14.79
CA ARG A 435 12.17 -3.74 13.93
C ARG A 435 12.41 -2.24 13.72
N ALA A 436 12.72 -1.49 14.77
CA ALA A 436 13.00 -0.06 14.67
C ALA A 436 14.24 0.22 13.80
N VAL A 437 15.30 -0.57 13.99
CA VAL A 437 16.51 -0.54 13.14
C VAL A 437 16.18 -0.90 11.69
N ALA A 438 15.40 -1.95 11.48
CA ALA A 438 14.96 -2.39 10.15
C ALA A 438 14.20 -1.28 9.40
N GLY A 439 13.27 -0.61 10.08
CA GLY A 439 12.55 0.55 9.54
C GLY A 439 13.49 1.71 9.19
N ALA A 440 14.50 1.99 10.03
CA ALA A 440 15.50 3.02 9.77
C ALA A 440 16.38 2.70 8.54
N ILE A 441 16.74 1.42 8.33
CA ILE A 441 17.44 0.97 7.13
C ILE A 441 16.57 1.20 5.88
N TYR A 442 15.30 0.80 5.94
CA TYR A 442 14.36 1.01 4.83
C TYR A 442 14.21 2.50 4.49
N LEU A 443 14.01 3.35 5.50
CA LEU A 443 13.94 4.80 5.36
C LEU A 443 15.24 5.41 4.80
N SER A 444 16.39 4.90 5.19
CA SER A 444 17.69 5.34 4.63
C SER A 444 17.75 5.08 3.13
N GLY A 445 17.22 3.95 2.67
CA GLY A 445 17.02 3.66 1.25
C GLY A 445 16.13 4.70 0.55
N VAL A 446 15.05 5.14 1.20
CA VAL A 446 14.19 6.20 0.66
C VAL A 446 14.94 7.53 0.52
N PHE A 447 15.83 7.89 1.44
CA PHE A 447 16.68 9.08 1.25
C PHE A 447 17.62 8.95 0.06
N VAL A 448 18.17 7.75 -0.20
CA VAL A 448 18.94 7.47 -1.43
C VAL A 448 18.07 7.65 -2.68
N MET A 449 16.82 7.17 -2.65
CA MET A 449 15.86 7.39 -3.73
C MET A 449 15.62 8.87 -3.99
N LEU A 450 15.32 9.64 -2.93
CA LEU A 450 15.04 11.07 -3.03
C LEU A 450 16.19 11.81 -3.68
N TYR A 451 17.42 11.52 -3.26
CA TYR A 451 18.59 12.15 -3.86
C TYR A 451 18.69 11.83 -5.35
N ASN A 452 18.55 10.56 -5.74
CA ASN A 452 18.61 10.13 -7.13
C ASN A 452 17.50 10.77 -7.99
N VAL A 453 16.26 10.77 -7.47
CA VAL A 453 15.09 11.39 -8.11
C VAL A 453 15.26 12.90 -8.23
N PHE A 454 15.72 13.57 -7.17
CA PHE A 454 15.97 15.01 -7.17
C PHE A 454 17.02 15.40 -8.22
N LYS A 455 18.16 14.69 -8.28
CA LYS A 455 19.18 14.91 -9.30
C LYS A 455 18.66 14.68 -10.73
N THR A 456 17.76 13.70 -10.90
CA THR A 456 17.07 13.44 -12.19
C THR A 456 16.11 14.59 -12.56
N ILE A 457 15.39 15.14 -11.60
CA ILE A 457 14.50 16.28 -11.82
C ILE A 457 15.31 17.55 -12.14
N GLN A 458 16.50 17.73 -11.54
CA GLN A 458 17.38 18.85 -11.87
C GLN A 458 17.87 18.85 -13.31
N SER A 459 18.03 17.68 -13.93
CA SER A 459 18.41 17.54 -15.35
C SER A 459 17.20 17.53 -16.29
N SER A 460 16.02 18.01 -15.85
CA SER A 460 14.81 18.04 -16.67
C SER A 460 15.03 18.75 -18.01
N GLY A 461 14.55 18.13 -19.08
CA GLY A 461 14.71 18.65 -20.44
C GLY A 461 16.02 18.24 -21.12
N SER A 462 16.90 17.48 -20.43
CA SER A 462 18.13 16.91 -21.04
C SER A 462 17.86 15.88 -22.13
N GLY A 463 16.63 15.40 -22.27
CA GLY A 463 16.23 14.40 -23.26
C GLY A 463 16.25 13.00 -22.65
N PHE A 464 15.06 12.43 -22.45
CA PHE A 464 14.92 11.04 -22.03
C PHE A 464 15.27 10.11 -23.20
N GLN A 465 16.22 9.21 -22.98
CA GLN A 465 16.55 8.13 -23.90
C GLN A 465 15.98 6.83 -23.34
N GLU A 466 15.02 6.25 -24.06
CA GLU A 466 14.44 4.98 -23.63
C GLU A 466 15.44 3.84 -23.86
N VAL A 467 15.87 3.21 -22.77
CA VAL A 467 16.69 2.00 -22.83
C VAL A 467 15.80 0.81 -23.18
N ASP A 468 16.15 0.07 -24.24
CA ASP A 468 15.47 -1.17 -24.60
C ASP A 468 16.15 -2.36 -23.92
N LEU A 469 15.51 -2.86 -22.87
CA LEU A 469 16.03 -3.98 -22.07
C LEU A 469 16.14 -5.31 -22.84
N ARG A 470 15.56 -5.41 -24.05
CA ARG A 470 15.68 -6.61 -24.89
C ARG A 470 17.03 -6.68 -25.61
N VAL A 471 17.70 -5.55 -25.77
CA VAL A 471 19.01 -5.46 -26.43
C VAL A 471 20.08 -5.81 -25.40
N LYS A 472 20.95 -6.77 -25.74
CA LYS A 472 22.17 -7.03 -24.98
C LYS A 472 23.12 -5.87 -25.27
N GLU A 473 23.65 -5.22 -24.23
CA GLU A 473 24.67 -4.20 -24.44
C GLU A 473 25.92 -4.89 -25.02
N GLU A 474 26.47 -4.34 -26.10
CA GLU A 474 27.72 -4.82 -26.67
C GLU A 474 28.85 -4.63 -25.64
N GLY A 475 29.23 -5.70 -24.96
CA GLY A 475 30.28 -5.68 -23.94
C GLY A 475 30.03 -6.52 -22.69
N GLU A 476 28.80 -6.99 -22.43
CA GLU A 476 28.53 -7.97 -21.38
C GLU A 476 28.89 -9.38 -21.87
N SER A 477 30.19 -9.70 -21.94
CA SER A 477 30.65 -11.08 -22.15
C SER A 477 30.49 -11.89 -20.86
N ALA A 478 29.66 -12.94 -20.96
CA ALA A 478 29.51 -14.16 -20.14
C ALA A 478 29.98 -14.15 -18.68
#